data_AF-A0A524GVR2-F1
#
_entry.id   AF-A0A524GVR2-F1
#
_cell.length_a   1.000
_cell.length_b   1.000
_cell.length_c   1.000
_cell.angle_alpha   90.00
_cell.angle_beta   90.00
_cell.angle_gamma   90.00
#
_symmetry.space_group_name_H-M   'P 1'
#
loop_
_entity.id
_entity.type
_entity.pdbx_description
1 polymer ?
#
loop_
_entity_poly.entity_id
_entity_poly.type
_entity_poly.pdbx_seq_one_letter_code
_entity_poly.pdbx_strand_id
1 'polypeptide(L)'
;PCEFINFSTSRSTLDLAGRKAIHDLEGGETADLSAYARAGTEQNLAMIDGIRRRLRLTTLKYQRLDDLVAAIGLPKEKLCTHCWDGSSYC
;
A
#
# COMPACT_ATOMS: atom_id res chain seq x y z
N PRO A 1 -1.82 0.07 12.68
CA PRO A 1 -0.38 -0.21 12.89
C PRO A 1 -0.11 -1.69 12.59
N CYS A 2 0.93 -2.06 11.82
CA CYS A 2 1.20 -3.47 11.54
C CYS A 2 1.82 -4.15 12.77
N GLU A 3 1.31 -5.30 13.19
CA GLU A 3 1.82 -6.03 14.37
C GLU A 3 3.25 -6.55 14.17
N PHE A 4 3.66 -6.73 12.91
CA PHE A 4 4.97 -7.26 12.54
C PHE A 4 6.04 -6.16 12.33
N ILE A 5 5.70 -4.86 12.48
CA ILE A 5 6.64 -3.75 12.26
C ILE A 5 7.49 -3.44 13.50
N ASN A 6 8.36 -4.40 13.88
CA ASN A 6 9.17 -4.28 15.10
C ASN A 6 10.49 -3.50 14.94
N PHE A 7 10.85 -3.12 13.72
CA PHE A 7 12.10 -2.42 13.41
C PHE A 7 11.93 -0.91 13.22
N SER A 8 10.69 -0.39 13.28
CA SER A 8 10.42 1.05 13.13
C SER A 8 10.50 1.77 14.47
N THR A 9 11.13 2.94 14.49
CA THR A 9 11.24 3.80 15.68
C THR A 9 9.91 4.46 16.07
N SER A 10 8.94 4.48 15.14
CA SER A 10 7.58 4.98 15.35
C SER A 10 6.54 3.96 14.90
N ARG A 11 5.40 3.94 15.59
CA ARG A 11 4.23 3.12 15.27
C ARG A 11 3.05 3.94 14.73
N SER A 12 3.28 5.22 14.42
CA SER A 12 2.23 6.09 13.88
C SER A 12 1.82 5.62 12.48
N THR A 13 0.51 5.45 12.27
CA THR A 13 -0.05 5.11 10.95
C THR A 13 0.24 6.20 9.93
N LEU A 14 0.29 7.45 10.38
CA LEU A 14 0.63 8.57 9.52
C LEU A 14 2.05 8.50 9.03
N ASP A 15 2.99 7.73 9.60
CA ASP A 15 4.33 7.62 9.02
C ASP A 15 4.35 6.89 7.66
N LEU A 16 3.32 6.11 7.37
CA LEU A 16 3.16 5.43 6.09
C LEU A 16 2.86 6.43 4.97
N ALA A 17 3.66 6.42 3.91
CA ALA A 17 3.53 7.35 2.78
C ALA A 17 2.12 7.37 2.17
N GLY A 18 1.51 6.18 2.02
CA GLY A 18 0.12 6.08 1.54
C GLY A 18 -0.89 6.73 2.48
N ARG A 19 -0.74 6.58 3.79
CA ARG A 19 -1.63 7.22 4.77
C ARG A 19 -1.50 8.74 4.75
N LYS A 20 -0.28 9.29 4.64
CA LYS A 20 -0.08 10.75 4.45
C LYS A 20 -0.76 11.24 3.18
N ALA A 21 -0.55 10.56 2.06
CA ALA A 21 -1.12 10.97 0.79
C ALA A 21 -2.66 10.94 0.80
N ILE A 22 -3.27 9.90 1.37
CA ILE A 22 -4.73 9.81 1.53
C ILE A 22 -5.24 10.95 2.43
N HIS A 23 -4.56 11.20 3.55
CA HIS A 23 -4.92 12.27 4.47
C HIS A 23 -4.91 13.65 3.78
N ASP A 24 -3.88 13.91 2.97
CA ASP A 24 -3.75 15.16 2.22
C ASP A 24 -4.83 15.29 1.12
N LEU A 25 -5.25 14.18 0.50
CA LEU A 25 -6.28 14.15 -0.55
C LEU A 25 -7.70 14.36 -0.01
N GLU A 26 -8.01 13.74 1.13
CA GLU A 26 -9.35 13.68 1.72
C GLU A 26 -9.56 14.79 2.77
N GLY A 27 -8.49 15.50 3.15
CA GLY A 27 -8.51 16.54 4.17
C GLY A 27 -8.76 16.01 5.58
N GLY A 28 -8.47 14.73 5.84
CA GLY A 28 -8.82 14.06 7.10
C GLY A 28 -8.54 12.57 7.12
N GLU A 29 -9.03 11.87 8.15
CA GLU A 29 -9.03 10.40 8.14
C GLU A 29 -10.26 9.87 7.39
N THR A 30 -10.00 9.04 6.38
CA THR A 30 -11.04 8.33 5.63
C THR A 30 -11.22 6.92 6.17
N ALA A 31 -12.47 6.52 6.42
CA ALA A 31 -12.80 5.19 6.92
C ALA A 31 -12.59 4.08 5.88
N ASP A 32 -12.80 4.38 4.59
CA ASP A 32 -12.65 3.41 3.51
C ASP A 32 -11.32 3.57 2.76
N LEU A 33 -10.44 2.58 2.94
CA LEU A 33 -9.14 2.51 2.28
C LEU A 33 -9.12 1.46 1.18
N SER A 34 -10.20 0.69 1.02
CA SER A 34 -10.27 -0.41 0.06
C SER A 34 -10.11 0.11 -1.38
N ALA A 35 -10.71 1.25 -1.68
CA ALA A 35 -10.55 1.97 -2.94
C ALA A 35 -9.09 2.36 -3.21
N TYR A 36 -8.33 2.75 -2.17
CA TYR A 36 -6.92 3.12 -2.29
C TYR A 36 -5.99 1.92 -2.41
N ALA A 37 -6.35 0.78 -1.80
CA ALA A 37 -5.58 -0.46 -1.85
C ALA A 37 -5.72 -1.20 -3.20
N ARG A 38 -6.85 -1.02 -3.91
CA ARG A 38 -7.09 -1.68 -5.19
C ARG A 38 -6.36 -0.97 -6.33
N ALA A 39 -5.44 -1.69 -6.98
CA ALA A 39 -4.68 -1.16 -8.11
C ALA A 39 -5.58 -0.70 -9.26
N GLY A 40 -5.35 0.52 -9.76
CA GLY A 40 -6.00 1.05 -10.96
C GLY A 40 -7.35 1.76 -10.73
N THR A 41 -7.80 1.90 -9.49
CA THR A 41 -8.88 2.85 -9.16
C THR A 41 -8.38 4.28 -9.27
N GLU A 42 -9.30 5.23 -9.42
CA GLU A 42 -8.97 6.66 -9.43
C GLU A 42 -8.29 7.09 -8.13
N GLN A 43 -8.82 6.63 -6.99
CA GLN A 43 -8.25 6.88 -5.66
C GLN A 43 -6.82 6.35 -5.52
N ASN A 44 -6.57 5.12 -6.00
CA ASN A 44 -5.23 4.52 -5.97
C ASN A 44 -4.24 5.34 -6.80
N LEU A 45 -4.62 5.77 -8.00
CA LEU A 45 -3.77 6.58 -8.87
C LEU A 45 -3.51 7.97 -8.27
N ALA A 46 -4.52 8.61 -7.69
CA ALA A 46 -4.37 9.89 -7.00
C ALA A 46 -3.41 9.79 -5.81
N MET A 47 -3.53 8.73 -5.00
CA MET A 47 -2.61 8.46 -3.89
C MET A 47 -1.18 8.27 -4.39
N ILE A 48 -0.98 7.46 -5.44
CA ILE A 48 0.35 7.23 -6.03
C ILE A 48 0.98 8.54 -6.49
N ASP A 49 0.21 9.41 -7.16
CA ASP A 49 0.72 10.69 -7.61
C ASP A 49 1.04 11.65 -6.44
N GLY A 50 0.22 11.63 -5.38
CA GLY A 50 0.52 12.33 -4.13
C GLY A 50 1.86 11.90 -3.52
N ILE A 51 2.09 10.59 -3.41
CA ILE A 51 3.36 10.03 -2.92
C ILE A 51 4.52 10.43 -3.84
N ARG A 52 4.33 10.33 -5.16
CA ARG A 52 5.34 10.68 -6.17
C ARG A 52 5.78 12.14 -6.02
N ARG A 53 4.83 13.07 -5.93
CA ARG A 53 5.10 14.51 -5.74
C ARG A 53 5.83 14.76 -4.43
N ARG A 54 5.38 14.13 -3.34
CA ARG A 54 5.97 14.29 -2.00
C ARG A 54 7.42 13.81 -1.94
N LEU A 55 7.71 12.65 -2.53
CA LEU A 55 9.05 12.07 -2.58
C LEU A 55 9.91 12.63 -3.73
N ARG A 56 9.38 13.56 -4.53
CA ARG A 56 10.04 14.19 -5.69
C ARG A 56 10.55 13.17 -6.71
N LEU A 57 9.76 12.14 -6.98
CA LEU A 57 10.08 11.10 -7.96
C LEU A 57 9.57 11.49 -9.36
N THR A 58 10.28 11.04 -10.39
CA THR A 58 9.84 11.20 -11.79
C THR A 58 8.61 10.34 -12.07
N THR A 59 8.65 9.07 -11.68
CA THR A 59 7.57 8.10 -11.82
C THR A 59 7.49 7.20 -10.60
N LEU A 60 6.30 6.80 -10.22
CA LEU A 60 6.05 5.80 -9.19
C LEU A 60 4.98 4.83 -9.70
N LYS A 61 5.22 3.53 -9.57
CA LYS A 61 4.26 2.48 -9.94
C LYS A 61 4.40 1.31 -8.98
N TYR A 62 3.28 0.88 -8.41
CA TYR A 62 3.22 -0.37 -7.65
C TYR A 62 3.08 -1.56 -8.60
N GLN A 63 3.70 -2.68 -8.24
CA GLN A 63 3.43 -3.96 -8.90
C GLN A 63 2.03 -4.45 -8.50
N ARG A 64 1.42 -5.33 -9.30
CA ARG A 64 0.20 -6.03 -8.91
C ARG A 64 0.58 -7.34 -8.22
N LEU A 65 -0.23 -7.77 -7.25
CA LEU A 65 0.04 -9.00 -6.52
C LEU A 65 -0.02 -10.20 -7.45
N ASP A 66 -1.01 -10.23 -8.35
CA ASP A 66 -1.20 -11.31 -9.31
C ASP A 66 0.00 -11.43 -10.26
N ASP A 67 0.53 -10.30 -10.74
CA ASP A 67 1.73 -10.26 -11.59
C ASP A 67 2.96 -10.78 -10.83
N LEU A 68 3.10 -10.42 -9.54
CA LEU A 68 4.20 -10.88 -8.70
C LEU A 68 4.12 -12.40 -8.44
N VAL A 69 2.95 -12.93 -8.13
CA VAL A 69 2.72 -14.37 -7.93
C VAL A 69 3.04 -15.13 -9.22
N ALA A 70 2.55 -14.65 -10.36
CA ALA A 70 2.84 -15.24 -11.67
C ALA A 70 4.33 -15.25 -12.00
N ALA A 71 5.05 -14.16 -11.69
CA ALA A 71 6.49 -14.06 -11.91
C ALA A 71 7.30 -15.01 -11.01
N ILE A 72 6.86 -15.26 -9.78
CA ILE A 72 7.51 -16.22 -8.87
C ILE A 72 7.26 -17.67 -9.33
N GLY A 73 6.10 -17.96 -9.89
CA GLY A 73 5.75 -19.29 -10.41
C GLY A 73 5.32 -20.30 -9.34
N LEU A 74 5.04 -19.84 -8.11
CA LEU A 74 4.46 -20.65 -7.04
C LEU A 74 2.99 -20.27 -6.81
N PRO A 75 2.14 -21.23 -6.38
CA PRO A 75 0.78 -20.92 -5.95
C PRO A 75 0.76 -19.89 -4.81
N LYS A 76 -0.23 -18.99 -4.81
CA LYS A 76 -0.35 -17.88 -3.84
C LYS A 76 -0.34 -18.38 -2.39
N GLU A 77 -0.92 -19.55 -2.13
CA GLU A 77 -1.03 -20.15 -0.80
C GLU A 77 0.33 -20.57 -0.22
N LYS A 78 1.36 -20.68 -1.07
CA LYS A 78 2.74 -20.96 -0.67
C LYS A 78 3.58 -19.69 -0.53
N LEU A 79 2.98 -18.51 -0.69
CA LEU A 79 3.65 -17.21 -0.62
C LEU A 79 3.08 -16.40 0.55
N CYS A 80 3.97 -15.69 1.25
CA CYS A 80 3.54 -14.72 2.25
C CYS A 80 3.07 -13.44 1.55
N THR A 81 1.76 -13.21 1.52
CA THR A 81 1.13 -12.01 0.94
C THR A 81 0.56 -11.05 2.00
N HIS A 82 0.76 -11.34 3.29
CA HIS A 82 0.16 -10.59 4.40
C HIS A 82 0.40 -9.08 4.32
N CYS A 83 1.61 -8.65 3.95
CA CYS A 83 1.92 -7.22 3.82
C CYS A 83 1.19 -6.51 2.67
N TRP A 84 0.58 -7.25 1.74
CA TRP A 84 -0.16 -6.72 0.59
C TRP A 84 -1.66 -6.73 0.84
N ASP A 85 -2.22 -7.91 1.10
CA ASP A 85 -3.67 -8.13 1.19
C ASP A 85 -4.13 -8.65 2.55
N GLY A 86 -3.21 -8.84 3.49
CA GLY A 86 -3.49 -9.41 4.81
C GLY A 86 -3.81 -10.90 4.79
N SER A 87 -3.86 -11.57 3.63
CA SER A 87 -4.50 -12.87 3.50
C SER A 87 -3.65 -14.06 3.93
N SER A 88 -2.33 -13.91 4.05
CA SER A 88 -1.45 -15.03 4.44
C SER A 88 -1.32 -15.19 5.96
N TYR A 89 -2.38 -14.85 6.70
CA TYR A 89 -2.46 -15.10 8.14
C TYR A 89 -2.90 -16.56 8.37
N CYS A 90 -2.09 -17.29 9.14
CA CYS A 90 -2.36 -18.67 9.56
C CYS A 90 -3.50 -18.72 10.57
#